data_AF-A0A933J4J4-F1
#
_entry.id   AF-A0A933J4J4-F1
#
_cell.length_a   1.000
_cell.length_b   1.000
_cell.length_c   1.000
_cell.angle_alpha   90.00
_cell.angle_beta   90.00
_cell.angle_gamma   90.00
#
_symmetry.space_group_name_H-M   'P 1'
#
loop_
_entity.id
_entity.type
_entity.pdbx_description
1 polymer ?
#
loop_
_entity_poly.entity_id
_entity_poly.type
_entity_poly.pdbx_seq_one_letter_code
_entity_poly.pdbx_strand_id
1 'polypeptide(L)'
;MTADDVRELLKQPERADLEFKQRYTRETPRAIVAMANGQGGTIVVGVSDSSPRRIVGVDAPFDQIEGEILNALRDRVKPLMHPLPQLGRDLSSNLFVDRRMIEGTATELIEQGVRFVLDNMKVGGIIQGIFREDIPEYPEEAVREAMVNAVIHRDYSIQQKILVRMFDDRLEIENPGGLPSGVTLEMLLQNPRPYPRNPLVVRTLYDWWRGKGIVE
;
A
#
# COMPACT_ATOMS: atom_id res chain seq x y z
N MET A 1 -14.00 23.64 -5.01
CA MET A 1 -13.47 24.54 -6.05
C MET A 1 -14.63 25.13 -6.83
N THR A 2 -14.57 26.42 -7.08
CA THR A 2 -15.50 27.14 -7.96
C THR A 2 -15.01 27.08 -9.41
N ALA A 3 -15.87 27.45 -10.37
CA ALA A 3 -15.49 27.53 -11.77
C ALA A 3 -14.38 28.57 -12.03
N ASP A 4 -14.33 29.63 -11.21
CA ASP A 4 -13.32 30.67 -11.30
C ASP A 4 -11.95 30.18 -10.79
N ASP A 5 -11.94 29.35 -9.73
CA ASP A 5 -10.71 28.69 -9.26
C ASP A 5 -10.09 27.80 -10.35
N VAL A 6 -10.93 27.07 -11.10
CA VAL A 6 -10.47 26.24 -12.22
C VAL A 6 -9.86 27.11 -13.32
N ARG A 7 -10.48 28.26 -13.65
CA ARG A 7 -9.97 29.18 -14.68
C ARG A 7 -8.61 29.77 -14.31
N GLU A 8 -8.36 30.05 -13.04
CA GLU A 8 -7.05 30.50 -12.58
C GLU A 8 -6.00 29.37 -12.64
N LEU A 9 -6.38 28.13 -12.32
CA LEU A 9 -5.49 26.97 -12.45
C LEU A 9 -5.06 26.73 -13.91
N LEU A 10 -5.95 26.91 -14.88
CA LEU A 10 -5.65 26.70 -16.30
C LEU A 10 -4.52 27.60 -16.83
N LYS A 11 -4.29 28.75 -16.19
CA LYS A 11 -3.21 29.71 -16.53
C LYS A 11 -1.84 29.26 -16.01
N GLN A 12 -1.79 28.33 -15.04
CA GLN A 12 -0.54 27.86 -14.45
C GLN A 12 0.11 26.78 -15.31
N PRO A 13 1.45 26.66 -15.37
CA PRO A 13 2.11 25.54 -16.04
C PRO A 13 1.79 24.21 -15.33
N GLU A 14 1.95 23.09 -16.06
CA GLU A 14 1.94 21.76 -15.42
C GLU A 14 3.15 21.61 -14.50
N ARG A 15 2.92 20.97 -13.36
CA ARG A 15 3.91 20.75 -12.30
C ARG A 15 3.69 19.39 -11.66
N ALA A 16 4.62 18.97 -10.82
CA ALA A 16 4.52 17.71 -10.08
C ALA A 16 3.27 17.63 -9.17
N ASP A 17 2.70 18.78 -8.77
CA ASP A 17 1.51 18.92 -7.92
C ASP A 17 0.24 19.33 -8.71
N LEU A 18 0.32 19.53 -10.02
CA LEU A 18 -0.79 20.02 -10.84
C LEU A 18 -0.75 19.42 -12.25
N GLU A 19 -1.73 18.55 -12.55
CA GLU A 19 -1.82 17.85 -13.83
C GLU A 19 -3.22 18.02 -14.45
N PHE A 20 -3.24 18.22 -15.77
CA PHE A 20 -4.48 18.35 -16.54
C PHE A 20 -4.64 17.13 -17.45
N LYS A 21 -5.87 16.63 -17.56
CA LYS A 21 -6.20 15.55 -18.48
C LYS A 21 -7.51 15.83 -19.17
N GLN A 22 -7.57 15.56 -20.48
CA GLN A 22 -8.83 15.67 -21.21
C GLN A 22 -9.85 14.64 -20.74
N ARG A 23 -9.41 13.42 -20.41
CA ARG A 23 -10.25 12.32 -19.95
C ARG A 23 -9.58 11.55 -18.83
N TYR A 24 -10.38 10.86 -18.03
CA TYR A 24 -9.85 9.83 -17.14
C TYR A 24 -9.33 8.67 -17.98
N THR A 25 -8.05 8.36 -17.85
CA THR A 25 -7.40 7.32 -18.66
C THR A 25 -6.68 6.32 -17.77
N ARG A 26 -6.13 5.29 -18.42
CA ARG A 26 -5.29 4.30 -17.77
C ARG A 26 -3.98 4.87 -17.17
N GLU A 27 -3.60 6.11 -17.44
CA GLU A 27 -2.41 6.70 -16.81
C GLU A 27 -2.75 7.59 -15.60
N THR A 28 -4.01 8.01 -15.45
CA THR A 28 -4.45 8.93 -14.39
C THR A 28 -4.22 8.39 -12.96
N PRO A 29 -4.45 7.10 -12.64
CA PRO A 29 -4.13 6.54 -11.32
C PRO A 29 -2.65 6.71 -10.93
N ARG A 30 -1.74 6.61 -11.89
CA ARG A 30 -0.30 6.72 -11.64
C ARG A 30 0.06 8.13 -11.21
N ALA A 31 -0.55 9.14 -11.83
CA ALA A 31 -0.45 10.53 -11.41
C ALA A 31 -1.04 10.76 -10.01
N ILE A 32 -2.22 10.21 -9.72
CA ILE A 32 -2.86 10.30 -8.39
C ILE A 32 -1.90 9.74 -7.32
N VAL A 33 -1.34 8.57 -7.56
CA VAL A 33 -0.39 7.93 -6.63
C VAL A 33 0.90 8.73 -6.51
N ALA A 34 1.46 9.22 -7.62
CA ALA A 34 2.69 10.02 -7.62
C ALA A 34 2.51 11.31 -6.81
N MET A 35 1.37 12.00 -6.98
CA MET A 35 1.04 13.20 -6.22
C MET A 35 0.76 12.90 -4.75
N ALA A 36 0.02 11.81 -4.47
CA ALA A 36 -0.27 11.37 -3.10
C ALA A 36 1.01 11.00 -2.33
N ASN A 37 2.05 10.51 -3.00
CA ASN A 37 3.35 10.21 -2.39
C ASN A 37 4.26 11.46 -2.25
N GLY A 38 3.92 12.57 -2.91
CA GLY A 38 4.65 13.85 -2.84
C GLY A 38 4.08 14.78 -1.77
N GLN A 39 3.87 16.06 -2.10
CA GLN A 39 3.19 17.01 -1.20
C GLN A 39 1.65 17.02 -1.39
N GLY A 40 1.11 16.01 -2.07
CA GLY A 40 -0.24 16.06 -2.63
C GLY A 40 -0.25 16.76 -3.99
N GLY A 41 -1.43 16.91 -4.57
CA GLY A 41 -1.60 17.59 -5.84
C GLY A 41 -3.05 17.63 -6.31
N THR A 42 -3.28 18.37 -7.38
CA THR A 42 -4.59 18.52 -8.01
C THR A 42 -4.53 17.96 -9.43
N ILE A 43 -5.44 17.02 -9.73
CA ILE A 43 -5.69 16.58 -11.10
C ILE A 43 -7.01 17.17 -11.57
N VAL A 44 -6.97 17.91 -12.66
CA VAL A 44 -8.17 18.49 -13.28
C VAL A 44 -8.51 17.69 -14.53
N VAL A 45 -9.62 16.96 -14.48
CA VAL A 45 -10.13 16.15 -15.60
C VAL A 45 -11.16 16.94 -16.40
N GLY A 46 -11.15 16.77 -17.72
CA GLY A 46 -12.03 17.50 -18.65
C GLY A 46 -11.40 18.77 -19.20
N VAL A 47 -10.06 18.80 -19.31
CA VAL A 47 -9.28 19.93 -19.85
C VAL A 47 -8.45 19.46 -21.04
N SER A 48 -8.48 20.19 -22.16
CA SER A 48 -7.71 19.82 -23.35
C SER A 48 -6.21 19.69 -23.07
N ASP A 49 -5.60 18.62 -23.60
CA ASP A 49 -4.15 18.37 -23.46
C ASP A 49 -3.29 19.36 -24.29
N SER A 50 -3.92 20.15 -25.17
CA SER A 50 -3.28 21.16 -26.01
C SER A 50 -3.28 22.54 -25.34
N SER A 51 -2.18 23.28 -25.53
CA SER A 51 -2.09 24.69 -25.18
C SER A 51 -2.62 25.57 -26.33
N PRO A 52 -3.50 26.56 -26.08
CA PRO A 52 -4.01 26.97 -24.78
C PRO A 52 -5.08 26.02 -24.23
N ARG A 53 -5.01 25.70 -22.93
CA ARG A 53 -5.91 24.76 -22.27
C ARG A 53 -7.35 25.27 -22.25
N ARG A 54 -8.31 24.41 -22.61
CA ARG A 54 -9.74 24.70 -22.61
C ARG A 54 -10.49 23.65 -21.82
N ILE A 55 -11.53 24.07 -21.10
CA ILE A 55 -12.46 23.15 -20.43
C ILE A 55 -13.30 22.48 -21.52
N VAL A 56 -13.16 21.17 -21.67
CA VAL A 56 -13.95 20.34 -22.59
C VAL A 56 -15.03 19.53 -21.86
N GLY A 57 -14.93 19.41 -20.53
CA GLY A 57 -15.86 18.64 -19.72
C GLY A 57 -15.56 17.13 -19.71
N VAL A 58 -16.39 16.38 -19.00
CA VAL A 58 -16.31 14.92 -18.91
C VAL A 58 -17.63 14.31 -19.40
N ASP A 59 -17.54 13.35 -20.31
CA ASP A 59 -18.70 12.68 -20.92
C ASP A 59 -19.29 11.56 -20.03
N ALA A 60 -19.02 11.60 -18.71
CA ALA A 60 -19.46 10.58 -17.75
C ALA A 60 -19.96 11.22 -16.44
N PRO A 61 -20.98 10.62 -15.78
CA PRO A 61 -21.45 11.05 -14.47
C PRO A 61 -20.33 11.05 -13.42
N PHE A 62 -20.37 11.99 -12.47
CA PHE A 62 -19.36 12.13 -11.42
C PHE A 62 -19.17 10.82 -10.62
N ASP A 63 -20.27 10.20 -10.18
CA ASP A 63 -20.24 8.96 -9.39
C ASP A 63 -19.57 7.80 -10.13
N GLN A 64 -19.71 7.75 -11.46
CA GLN A 64 -19.05 6.75 -12.29
C GLN A 64 -17.54 6.99 -12.34
N ILE A 65 -17.12 8.25 -12.54
CA ILE A 65 -15.70 8.63 -12.57
C ILE A 65 -15.06 8.38 -11.19
N GLU A 66 -15.76 8.72 -10.11
CA GLU A 66 -15.31 8.44 -8.74
C GLU A 66 -15.14 6.93 -8.51
N GLY A 67 -16.11 6.12 -8.93
CA GLY A 67 -16.01 4.66 -8.87
C GLY A 67 -14.86 4.09 -9.71
N GLU A 68 -14.63 4.62 -10.91
CA GLU A 68 -13.50 4.24 -11.78
C GLU A 68 -12.15 4.65 -11.20
N ILE A 69 -12.07 5.77 -10.47
CA ILE A 69 -10.88 6.20 -9.72
C ILE A 69 -10.60 5.23 -8.58
N LEU A 70 -11.62 4.95 -7.75
CA LEU A 70 -11.47 4.06 -6.60
C LEU A 70 -11.12 2.64 -7.04
N ASN A 71 -11.77 2.12 -8.09
CA ASN A 71 -11.48 0.80 -8.64
C ASN A 71 -10.09 0.75 -9.29
N ALA A 72 -9.68 1.77 -10.05
CA ALA A 72 -8.36 1.76 -10.66
C ALA A 72 -7.22 1.90 -9.63
N LEU A 73 -7.42 2.65 -8.55
CA LEU A 73 -6.49 2.69 -7.42
C LEU A 73 -6.41 1.32 -6.74
N ARG A 74 -7.54 0.62 -6.62
CA ARG A 74 -7.63 -0.73 -6.04
C ARG A 74 -6.98 -1.82 -6.91
N ASP A 75 -7.16 -1.76 -8.23
CA ASP A 75 -6.77 -2.81 -9.19
C ASP A 75 -5.36 -2.64 -9.80
N ARG A 76 -4.81 -1.42 -9.80
CA ARG A 76 -3.61 -1.09 -10.62
C ARG A 76 -2.39 -0.72 -9.82
N VAL A 77 -2.54 -0.60 -8.52
CA VAL A 77 -1.42 -0.76 -7.59
C VAL A 77 -1.23 -2.26 -7.40
N LYS A 78 -0.41 -2.87 -8.27
CA LYS A 78 0.00 -4.28 -8.18
C LYS A 78 1.40 -4.34 -7.58
N PRO A 79 1.53 -4.31 -6.25
CA PRO A 79 2.83 -4.33 -5.63
C PRO A 79 3.36 -5.76 -5.76
N LEU A 80 4.67 -5.88 -5.67
CA LEU A 80 5.33 -7.16 -5.66
C LEU A 80 5.74 -7.44 -4.22
N MET A 81 5.43 -8.64 -3.75
CA MET A 81 5.93 -9.15 -2.49
C MET A 81 6.80 -10.37 -2.76
N HIS A 82 7.91 -10.43 -2.07
CA HIS A 82 8.88 -11.50 -2.20
C HIS A 82 9.11 -12.16 -0.85
N PRO A 83 8.25 -13.13 -0.50
CA PRO A 83 8.43 -13.89 0.72
C PRO A 83 9.48 -15.02 0.57
N LEU A 84 10.29 -15.17 1.62
CA LEU A 84 11.46 -16.03 1.68
C LEU A 84 11.63 -16.60 3.10
N PRO A 85 11.41 -17.90 3.35
CA PRO A 85 11.87 -18.58 4.53
C PRO A 85 13.34 -18.92 4.32
N GLN A 86 14.17 -18.46 5.23
CA GLN A 86 15.61 -18.54 5.18
C GLN A 86 16.11 -19.35 6.37
N LEU A 87 16.97 -20.33 6.10
CA LEU A 87 17.63 -21.09 7.15
C LEU A 87 18.85 -20.32 7.63
N GLY A 88 18.99 -20.15 8.94
CA GLY A 88 20.04 -19.36 9.56
C GLY A 88 19.55 -18.05 10.16
N ARG A 89 20.50 -17.30 10.75
CA ARG A 89 20.22 -16.08 11.53
C ARG A 89 20.63 -14.79 10.82
N ASP A 90 21.31 -14.89 9.68
CA ASP A 90 21.84 -13.72 8.98
C ASP A 90 21.54 -13.77 7.48
N LEU A 91 21.75 -12.61 6.83
CA LEU A 91 21.55 -12.44 5.39
C LEU A 91 22.67 -13.10 4.54
N SER A 92 23.72 -13.63 5.17
CA SER A 92 24.83 -14.29 4.47
C SER A 92 24.50 -15.74 4.10
N SER A 93 23.53 -16.35 4.77
CA SER A 93 23.05 -17.68 4.41
C SER A 93 22.28 -17.62 3.08
N ASN A 94 22.89 -18.03 1.97
CA ASN A 94 22.18 -18.12 0.69
C ASN A 94 21.18 -19.30 0.61
N LEU A 95 20.77 -19.85 1.77
CA LEU A 95 19.95 -21.05 1.87
C LEU A 95 18.49 -20.68 2.15
N PHE A 96 17.64 -20.86 1.14
CA PHE A 96 16.20 -20.57 1.20
C PHE A 96 15.40 -21.88 1.12
N VAL A 97 14.37 -22.00 1.95
CA VAL A 97 13.49 -23.19 2.00
C VAL A 97 12.38 -23.11 0.95
N ASP A 98 11.77 -21.93 0.83
CA ASP A 98 10.75 -21.63 -0.18
C ASP A 98 11.03 -20.24 -0.75
N ARG A 99 10.72 -20.01 -2.02
CA ARG A 99 10.84 -18.68 -2.61
C ARG A 99 9.63 -18.45 -3.48
N ARG A 100 8.74 -17.57 -3.03
CA ARG A 100 7.56 -17.18 -3.81
C ARG A 100 7.64 -15.73 -4.23
N MET A 101 7.05 -15.44 -5.37
CA MET A 101 6.76 -14.07 -5.80
C MET A 101 5.26 -13.94 -5.82
N ILE A 102 4.75 -12.99 -5.05
CA ILE A 102 3.32 -12.71 -4.95
C ILE A 102 3.08 -11.39 -5.66
N GLU A 103 2.18 -11.42 -6.63
CA GLU A 103 1.69 -10.25 -7.35
C GLU A 103 0.17 -10.21 -7.23
N GLY A 104 -0.38 -9.03 -6.97
CA GLY A 104 -1.81 -8.86 -6.80
C GLY A 104 -2.15 -7.47 -6.34
N THR A 105 -3.43 -7.23 -6.07
CA THR A 105 -3.91 -6.02 -5.38
C THR A 105 -3.35 -5.92 -3.97
N ALA A 106 -3.42 -4.73 -3.37
CA ALA A 106 -2.99 -4.52 -1.98
C ALA A 106 -3.64 -5.51 -0.99
N THR A 107 -4.92 -5.82 -1.17
CA THR A 107 -5.65 -6.80 -0.33
C THR A 107 -5.17 -8.23 -0.56
N GLU A 108 -4.95 -8.62 -1.82
CA GLU A 108 -4.44 -9.96 -2.15
C GLU A 108 -3.02 -10.16 -1.62
N LEU A 109 -2.19 -9.12 -1.64
CA LEU A 109 -0.86 -9.16 -1.04
C LEU A 109 -0.91 -9.39 0.47
N ILE A 110 -1.80 -8.71 1.17
CA ILE A 110 -1.98 -8.90 2.62
C ILE A 110 -2.43 -10.35 2.88
N GLU A 111 -3.50 -10.80 2.21
CA GLU A 111 -4.06 -12.14 2.44
C GLU A 111 -3.06 -13.25 2.09
N GLN A 112 -2.39 -13.16 0.93
CA GLN A 112 -1.41 -14.16 0.51
C GLN A 112 -0.12 -14.09 1.32
N GLY A 113 0.32 -12.90 1.74
CA GLY A 113 1.50 -12.72 2.58
C GLY A 113 1.30 -13.25 4.00
N VAL A 114 0.13 -12.98 4.61
CA VAL A 114 -0.24 -13.58 5.91
C VAL A 114 -0.29 -15.10 5.80
N ARG A 115 -0.97 -15.61 4.77
CA ARG A 115 -1.06 -17.06 4.55
C ARG A 115 0.31 -17.69 4.35
N PHE A 116 1.20 -17.04 3.60
CA PHE A 116 2.56 -17.50 3.44
C PHE A 116 3.28 -17.65 4.79
N VAL A 117 3.19 -16.64 5.66
CA VAL A 117 3.85 -16.67 6.97
C VAL A 117 3.23 -17.75 7.86
N LEU A 118 1.91 -17.91 7.86
CA LEU A 118 1.22 -18.98 8.61
C LEU A 118 1.59 -20.38 8.11
N ASP A 119 1.70 -20.58 6.79
CA ASP A 119 2.04 -21.87 6.19
C ASP A 119 3.51 -22.26 6.43
N ASN A 120 4.39 -21.29 6.72
CA ASN A 120 5.85 -21.50 6.86
C ASN A 120 6.39 -21.27 8.28
N MET A 121 5.58 -20.75 9.21
CA MET A 121 6.02 -20.56 10.60
C MET A 121 6.08 -21.89 11.34
N LYS A 122 6.90 -21.95 12.39
CA LYS A 122 6.94 -23.10 13.27
C LYS A 122 5.65 -23.13 14.10
N VAL A 123 5.09 -24.31 14.28
CA VAL A 123 3.96 -24.52 15.19
C VAL A 123 4.40 -25.54 16.23
N GLY A 124 4.62 -25.05 17.45
CA GLY A 124 4.84 -25.88 18.62
C GLY A 124 3.53 -26.54 19.06
N GLY A 125 3.60 -27.48 20.00
CA GLY A 125 2.40 -28.00 20.61
C GLY A 125 2.64 -28.42 22.06
N ILE A 126 1.75 -28.01 22.96
CA ILE A 126 1.74 -28.48 24.34
C ILE A 126 0.68 -29.56 24.46
N ILE A 127 1.05 -30.72 24.99
CA ILE A 127 0.10 -31.79 25.29
C ILE A 127 -0.41 -31.58 26.72
N GLN A 128 -1.70 -31.30 26.86
CA GLN A 128 -2.39 -31.21 28.14
C GLN A 128 -3.39 -32.37 28.26
N GLY A 129 -2.99 -33.41 29.01
CA GLY A 129 -3.79 -34.63 29.14
C GLY A 129 -3.90 -35.37 27.80
N ILE A 130 -5.12 -35.41 27.24
CA ILE A 130 -5.40 -36.01 25.92
C ILE A 130 -5.48 -34.99 24.79
N PHE A 131 -5.42 -33.70 25.11
CA PHE A 131 -5.54 -32.62 24.13
C PHE A 131 -4.17 -32.09 23.76
N ARG A 132 -3.97 -31.80 22.47
CA ARG A 132 -2.82 -31.07 21.96
C ARG A 132 -3.28 -29.66 21.62
N GLU A 133 -2.62 -28.67 22.21
CA GLU A 133 -2.80 -27.26 21.89
C GLU A 133 -1.62 -26.81 21.04
N ASP A 134 -1.88 -26.36 19.82
CA ASP A 134 -0.86 -25.85 18.91
C ASP A 134 -0.54 -24.39 19.23
N ILE A 135 0.75 -24.08 19.34
CA ILE A 135 1.25 -22.74 19.68
C ILE A 135 2.05 -22.23 18.46
N PRO A 136 1.52 -21.24 17.73
CA PRO A 136 2.24 -20.67 16.59
C PRO A 136 3.46 -19.86 17.06
N GLU A 137 4.51 -19.85 16.25
CA GLU A 137 5.74 -19.07 16.49
C GLU A 137 5.46 -17.57 16.58
N TYR A 138 4.48 -17.07 15.82
CA TYR A 138 4.02 -15.69 15.86
C TYR A 138 2.49 -15.65 15.99
N PRO A 139 1.92 -14.76 16.83
CA PRO A 139 0.47 -14.55 16.86
C PRO A 139 -0.04 -14.14 15.48
N GLU A 140 -1.13 -14.76 15.01
CA GLU A 140 -1.70 -14.48 13.69
C GLU A 140 -2.03 -12.99 13.53
N GLU A 141 -2.58 -12.37 14.57
CA GLU A 141 -2.92 -10.94 14.58
C GLU A 141 -1.71 -10.05 14.38
N ALA A 142 -0.58 -10.39 15.01
CA ALA A 142 0.67 -9.63 14.87
C ALA A 142 1.23 -9.73 13.46
N VAL A 143 1.18 -10.93 12.85
CA VAL A 143 1.57 -11.13 11.44
C VAL A 143 0.66 -10.33 10.52
N ARG A 144 -0.65 -10.37 10.75
CA ARG A 144 -1.64 -9.62 9.96
C ARG A 144 -1.38 -8.13 10.01
N GLU A 145 -1.23 -7.57 11.21
CA GLU A 145 -0.95 -6.14 11.41
C GLU A 145 0.38 -5.72 10.75
N ALA A 146 1.42 -6.55 10.88
CA ALA A 146 2.71 -6.26 10.25
C ALA A 146 2.61 -6.26 8.72
N MET A 147 1.87 -7.20 8.12
CA MET A 147 1.62 -7.24 6.68
C MET A 147 0.78 -6.06 6.20
N VAL A 148 -0.28 -5.70 6.94
CA VAL A 148 -1.09 -4.52 6.67
C VAL A 148 -0.23 -3.27 6.69
N ASN A 149 0.60 -3.07 7.72
CA ASN A 149 1.50 -1.94 7.83
C ASN A 149 2.51 -1.87 6.69
N ALA A 150 3.07 -3.01 6.28
CA ALA A 150 3.99 -3.06 5.15
C ALA A 150 3.32 -2.63 3.84
N VAL A 151 2.08 -3.05 3.58
CA VAL A 151 1.35 -2.65 2.37
C VAL A 151 0.89 -1.20 2.46
N ILE A 152 0.32 -0.78 3.58
CA ILE A 152 -0.20 0.58 3.78
C ILE A 152 0.89 1.65 3.67
N HIS A 153 2.05 1.41 4.29
CA HIS A 153 3.13 2.40 4.34
C HIS A 153 4.12 2.30 3.16
N ARG A 154 3.85 1.43 2.20
CA ARG A 154 4.71 1.25 1.02
C ARG A 154 4.78 2.53 0.19
N ASP A 155 5.98 2.87 -0.26
CA ASP A 155 6.13 3.85 -1.32
C ASP A 155 5.75 3.21 -2.66
N TYR A 156 4.58 3.57 -3.18
CA TYR A 156 4.05 3.06 -4.43
C TYR A 156 4.68 3.68 -5.68
N SER A 157 5.53 4.70 -5.53
CA SER A 157 6.25 5.32 -6.66
C SER A 157 7.46 4.49 -7.11
N ILE A 158 7.99 3.63 -6.25
CA ILE A 158 9.18 2.83 -6.50
C ILE A 158 8.84 1.36 -6.82
N GLN A 159 9.64 0.77 -7.72
CA GLN A 159 9.47 -0.61 -8.17
C GLN A 159 10.00 -1.67 -7.20
N GLN A 160 10.62 -1.25 -6.09
CA GLN A 160 11.13 -2.18 -5.08
C GLN A 160 9.98 -2.98 -4.45
N LYS A 161 10.28 -4.23 -4.08
CA LYS A 161 9.30 -5.19 -3.58
C LYS A 161 9.23 -5.08 -2.06
N ILE A 162 8.09 -5.43 -1.46
CA ILE A 162 8.06 -5.75 -0.03
C ILE A 162 8.80 -7.08 0.13
N LEU A 163 9.85 -7.12 0.94
CA LEU A 163 10.59 -8.34 1.22
C LEU A 163 10.13 -8.88 2.57
N VAL A 164 9.67 -10.12 2.59
CA VAL A 164 9.26 -10.80 3.82
C VAL A 164 10.24 -11.93 4.05
N ARG A 165 11.10 -11.82 5.06
CA ARG A 165 12.11 -12.82 5.39
C ARG A 165 11.77 -13.49 6.70
N MET A 166 11.69 -14.81 6.71
CA MET A 166 11.51 -15.60 7.92
C MET A 166 12.83 -16.28 8.24
N PHE A 167 13.47 -15.85 9.32
CA PHE A 167 14.66 -16.48 9.87
C PHE A 167 14.27 -17.47 10.96
N ASP A 168 15.25 -18.22 11.44
CA ASP A 168 15.03 -19.17 12.53
C ASP A 168 14.61 -18.55 13.86
N ASP A 169 14.87 -17.25 14.05
CA ASP A 169 14.65 -16.51 15.29
C ASP A 169 13.81 -15.23 15.15
N ARG A 170 13.42 -14.84 13.92
CA ARG A 170 12.63 -13.63 13.68
C ARG A 170 11.97 -13.59 12.31
N LEU A 171 10.90 -12.80 12.23
CA LEU A 171 10.28 -12.35 10.99
C LEU A 171 10.74 -10.92 10.69
N GLU A 172 11.33 -10.69 9.52
CA GLU A 172 11.66 -9.36 9.01
C GLU A 172 10.75 -9.01 7.84
N ILE A 173 10.12 -7.83 7.90
CA ILE A 173 9.35 -7.29 6.78
C ILE A 173 10.00 -5.96 6.38
N GLU A 174 10.66 -5.95 5.23
CA GLU A 174 11.33 -4.79 4.69
C GLU A 174 10.40 -4.09 3.68
N ASN A 175 10.05 -2.85 4.01
CA ASN A 175 9.18 -2.03 3.20
C ASN A 175 9.98 -0.93 2.48
N PRO A 176 9.91 -0.84 1.14
CA PRO A 176 10.60 0.20 0.40
C PRO A 176 9.97 1.58 0.67
N GLY A 177 10.81 2.57 1.02
CA GLY A 177 10.41 3.98 1.16
C GLY A 177 11.04 4.75 2.33
N GLY A 178 11.64 4.08 3.32
CA GLY A 178 12.21 4.75 4.50
C GLY A 178 11.14 5.42 5.40
N LEU A 179 11.53 6.31 6.31
CA LEU A 179 10.58 7.11 7.10
C LEU A 179 9.97 8.23 6.25
N PRO A 180 8.67 8.56 6.41
CA PRO A 180 8.07 9.70 5.72
C PRO A 180 8.85 10.98 6.01
N SER A 181 8.96 11.87 5.01
CA SER A 181 9.70 13.13 5.16
C SER A 181 9.21 13.90 6.38
N GLY A 182 10.12 14.18 7.32
CA GLY A 182 9.81 14.90 8.57
C GLY A 182 9.44 14.02 9.77
N VAL A 183 9.41 12.69 9.63
CA VAL A 183 9.18 11.75 10.74
C VAL A 183 10.51 11.16 11.19
N THR A 184 10.86 11.33 12.46
CA THR A 184 12.02 10.69 13.08
C THR A 184 11.61 9.43 13.84
N LEU A 185 12.57 8.52 14.07
CA LEU A 185 12.34 7.31 14.85
C LEU A 185 11.85 7.63 16.28
N GLU A 186 12.36 8.71 16.87
CA GLU A 186 11.94 9.20 18.20
C GLU A 186 10.47 9.63 18.22
N MET A 187 9.97 10.25 17.14
CA MET A 187 8.57 10.65 17.04
C MET A 187 7.61 9.46 16.97
N LEU A 188 8.04 8.34 16.37
CA LEU A 188 7.26 7.10 16.31
C LEU A 188 7.20 6.40 17.67
N LEU A 189 8.30 6.42 18.43
CA LEU A 189 8.36 5.85 19.77
C LEU A 189 7.54 6.66 20.79
N GLN A 190 7.45 7.99 20.60
CA GLN A 190 6.72 8.88 21.51
C GLN A 190 5.25 9.06 21.16
N ASN A 191 4.86 8.88 19.90
CA ASN A 191 3.49 9.09 19.45
C ASN A 191 3.09 7.98 18.45
N PRO A 192 2.28 6.99 18.86
CA PRO A 192 1.89 5.84 18.03
C PRO A 192 0.89 6.20 16.92
N ARG A 193 0.58 7.49 16.70
CA ARG A 193 -0.29 7.88 15.59
C ARG A 193 0.48 7.67 14.28
N PRO A 194 -0.06 6.88 13.33
CA PRO A 194 0.60 6.66 12.06
C PRO A 194 0.73 7.99 11.31
N TYR A 195 1.89 8.21 10.69
CA TYR A 195 2.10 9.26 9.70
C TYR A 195 1.95 8.63 8.31
N PRO A 196 0.71 8.49 7.80
CA PRO A 196 0.47 7.84 6.53
C PRO A 196 1.09 8.65 5.39
N ARG A 197 1.88 7.98 4.53
CA ARG A 197 2.33 8.57 3.26
C ARG A 197 1.14 8.84 2.32
N ASN A 198 0.18 7.92 2.29
CA ASN A 198 -1.00 8.03 1.44
C ASN A 198 -2.28 7.87 2.29
N PRO A 199 -2.87 8.98 2.77
CA PRO A 199 -4.05 8.95 3.63
C PRO A 199 -5.27 8.25 3.02
N LEU A 200 -5.42 8.27 1.68
CA LEU A 200 -6.52 7.61 0.99
C LEU A 200 -6.35 6.09 0.99
N VAL A 201 -5.15 5.59 0.65
CA VAL A 201 -4.83 4.15 0.72
C VAL A 201 -4.99 3.64 2.15
N VAL A 202 -4.50 4.41 3.13
CA VAL A 202 -4.61 4.08 4.55
C VAL A 202 -6.06 3.99 4.95
N ARG A 203 -6.87 5.00 4.66
CA ARG A 203 -8.31 5.01 4.99
C ARG A 203 -9.04 3.83 4.36
N THR A 204 -8.87 3.61 3.06
CA THR A 204 -9.57 2.53 2.34
C THR A 204 -9.15 1.14 2.84
N LEU A 205 -7.86 0.92 3.10
CA LEU A 205 -7.38 -0.38 3.59
C LEU A 205 -7.70 -0.61 5.07
N TYR A 206 -7.64 0.43 5.92
CA TYR A 206 -8.08 0.32 7.31
C TYR A 206 -9.59 0.08 7.43
N ASP A 207 -10.41 0.76 6.62
CA ASP A 207 -11.86 0.55 6.59
C ASP A 207 -12.19 -0.87 6.11
N TRP A 208 -11.48 -1.38 5.10
CA TRP A 208 -11.59 -2.78 4.66
C TRP A 208 -11.15 -3.77 5.75
N TRP A 209 -10.06 -3.49 6.45
CA TRP A 209 -9.53 -4.33 7.52
C TRP A 209 -10.47 -4.38 8.73
N ARG A 210 -10.99 -3.22 9.18
CA ARG A 210 -11.99 -3.14 10.26
C ARG A 210 -13.34 -3.74 9.86
N GLY A 211 -13.74 -3.59 8.59
CA GLY A 211 -14.99 -4.14 8.05
C GLY A 211 -15.05 -5.66 8.06
N LYS A 212 -13.92 -6.38 8.17
CA LYS A 212 -13.90 -7.84 8.35
C LYS A 212 -14.14 -8.31 9.79
N GLY A 213 -14.36 -7.41 10.75
CA GLY A 213 -14.72 -7.76 12.13
C GLY A 213 -13.58 -8.38 12.95
N ILE A 214 -12.32 -8.08 12.62
CA ILE A 214 -11.11 -8.63 13.29
C ILE A 214 -10.57 -7.63 14.34
N VAL A 215 -11.48 -6.97 15.06
CA VAL A 215 -11.12 -6.16 16.23
C VAL A 215 -12.24 -6.35 17.26
N GLU A 216 -12.00 -7.20 18.25
CA GLU A 216 -12.51 -7.00 19.61
C GLU A 216 -11.37 -6.42 20.46
#